data_AF-A0A928VX19-F1
#
_entry.id   AF-A0A928VX19-F1
#
_cell.length_a   1.000
_cell.length_b   1.000
_cell.length_c   1.000
_cell.angle_alpha   90.00
_cell.angle_beta   90.00
_cell.angle_gamma   90.00
#
_symmetry.space_group_name_H-M   'P 1'
#
loop_
_entity.id
_entity.type
_entity.pdbx_description
1 polymer ?
#
loop_
_entity_poly.entity_id
_entity_poly.type
_entity_poly.pdbx_seq_one_letter_code
_entity_poly.pdbx_strand_id
1 'polypeptide(L)'
;MLILNSEQVRYCQVTRQVKGQTERLLGIVYQAQLFSKCKSYRKDRKQEAIEWTRKKILETQEQILFSIVEEPQAFTIWRQDSRLKYAGDASIQSDRLVDRVNFKNLVNQMRQPGGVAIEDRRYNLKTYPSCFVGREAVSWMMQTLQISHEDAIDLGQKLIDDKWMHHVTDEHPFRDEYLFYRFELDK
;
A
#
# COMPACT_ATOMS: atom_id res chain seq x y z
N MET A 1 15.11 -13.47 12.37
CA MET A 1 15.67 -12.21 12.92
C MET A 1 16.46 -11.53 11.81
N LEU A 2 16.18 -10.26 11.54
CA LEU A 2 16.93 -9.45 10.58
C LEU A 2 17.82 -8.44 11.33
N ILE A 3 18.98 -8.12 10.78
CA ILE A 3 19.81 -6.99 11.23
C ILE A 3 19.92 -6.05 10.03
N LEU A 4 19.46 -4.82 10.20
CA LEU A 4 19.33 -3.81 9.15
C LEU A 4 20.08 -2.54 9.56
N ASN A 5 20.51 -1.76 8.58
CA ASN A 5 20.98 -0.39 8.81
C ASN A 5 19.80 0.58 8.76
N SER A 6 19.92 1.72 9.46
CA SER A 6 18.90 2.78 9.46
C SER A 6 18.51 3.30 8.06
N GLU A 7 19.38 3.18 7.06
CA GLU A 7 19.11 3.55 5.67
C GLU A 7 18.22 2.55 4.91
N GLN A 8 18.15 1.30 5.37
CA GLN A 8 17.36 0.24 4.72
C GLN A 8 15.89 0.26 5.14
N VAL A 9 15.54 1.06 6.15
CA VAL A 9 14.21 1.13 6.71
C VAL A 9 13.66 2.54 6.56
N ARG A 10 12.34 2.65 6.49
CA ARG A 10 11.66 3.93 6.56
C ARG A 10 10.97 4.09 7.90
N TYR A 11 11.32 5.13 8.63
CA TYR A 11 10.63 5.50 9.87
C TYR A 11 9.26 6.10 9.56
N CYS A 12 8.26 5.74 10.38
CA CYS A 12 6.89 6.19 10.22
C CYS A 12 6.15 6.20 11.57
N GLN A 13 4.95 6.75 11.56
CA GLN A 13 3.98 6.57 12.64
C GLN A 13 3.02 5.45 12.25
N VAL A 14 2.70 4.59 13.20
CA VAL A 14 1.73 3.49 13.02
C VAL A 14 0.66 3.55 14.10
N THR A 15 -0.51 3.01 13.81
CA THR A 15 -1.62 2.84 14.74
C THR A 15 -1.91 1.38 14.99
N ARG A 16 -2.42 1.06 16.18
CA ARG A 16 -2.98 -0.25 16.54
C ARG A 16 -4.26 -0.06 17.32
N GLN A 17 -5.28 -0.84 17.02
CA GLN A 17 -6.50 -0.89 17.84
C GLN A 17 -6.29 -1.83 19.03
N VAL A 18 -6.48 -1.32 20.24
CA VAL A 18 -6.42 -2.10 21.49
C VAL A 18 -7.68 -1.78 22.28
N LYS A 19 -8.55 -2.78 22.47
CA LYS A 19 -9.81 -2.65 23.24
C LYS A 19 -10.68 -1.44 22.80
N GLY A 20 -10.75 -1.17 21.48
CA GLY A 20 -11.52 -0.07 20.92
C GLY A 20 -10.86 1.31 20.99
N GLN A 21 -9.64 1.41 21.51
CA GLN A 21 -8.84 2.63 21.49
C GLN A 21 -7.72 2.53 20.45
N THR A 22 -7.47 3.64 19.75
CA THR A 22 -6.38 3.75 18.79
C THR A 22 -5.10 4.18 19.49
N GLU A 23 -4.14 3.27 19.58
CA GLU A 23 -2.80 3.56 20.09
C GLU A 23 -1.91 4.02 18.92
N ARG A 24 -1.22 5.16 19.07
CA ARG A 24 -0.21 5.63 18.11
C ARG A 24 1.18 5.23 18.60
N LEU A 25 1.99 4.67 17.70
CA LEU A 25 3.29 4.09 17.99
C LEU A 25 4.33 4.52 16.96
N LEU A 26 5.60 4.51 17.37
CA LEU A 26 6.72 4.58 16.45
C LEU A 26 6.79 3.29 15.65
N GLY A 27 6.88 3.43 14.32
CA GLY A 27 7.00 2.31 13.41
C GLY A 27 8.12 2.45 12.40
N ILE A 28 8.45 1.33 11.77
CA ILE A 28 9.26 1.28 10.57
C ILE A 28 8.59 0.44 9.50
N VAL A 29 9.03 0.67 8.28
CA VAL A 29 8.64 -0.07 7.09
C VAL A 29 9.86 -0.72 6.50
N TYR A 30 9.76 -2.01 6.23
CA TYR A 30 10.77 -2.77 5.51
C TYR A 30 10.08 -3.81 4.62
N GLN A 31 10.38 -3.81 3.32
CA GLN A 31 9.76 -4.73 2.33
C GLN A 31 8.22 -4.81 2.45
N ALA A 32 7.57 -3.64 2.48
CA ALA A 32 6.11 -3.48 2.67
C ALA A 32 5.53 -4.02 3.99
N GLN A 33 6.36 -4.51 4.91
CA GLN A 33 5.92 -4.93 6.24
C GLN A 33 6.08 -3.80 7.26
N LEU A 34 5.10 -3.70 8.16
CA LEU A 34 5.08 -2.75 9.25
C LEU A 34 5.60 -3.38 10.54
N PHE A 35 6.43 -2.63 11.23
CA PHE A 35 6.95 -2.99 12.54
C PHE A 35 6.69 -1.85 13.52
N SER A 36 6.54 -2.21 14.79
CA SER A 36 6.47 -1.26 15.90
C SER A 36 7.70 -1.40 16.78
N LYS A 37 8.14 -0.29 17.37
CA LYS A 37 9.30 -0.27 18.27
C LYS A 37 9.03 -1.14 19.51
N CYS A 38 10.00 -1.99 19.87
CA CYS A 38 9.95 -2.77 21.10
C CYS A 38 10.92 -2.28 22.15
N LYS A 39 12.22 -2.23 21.81
CA LYS A 39 13.28 -1.93 22.77
C LYS A 39 14.48 -1.33 22.06
N SER A 40 15.24 -0.48 22.75
CA SER A 40 16.51 0.07 22.24
C SER A 40 17.64 -0.25 23.20
N TYR A 41 18.83 -0.45 22.63
CA TYR A 41 20.09 -0.66 23.33
C TYR A 41 21.09 0.40 22.86
N ARG A 42 22.00 0.83 23.73
CA ARG A 42 23.10 1.70 23.35
C ARG A 42 24.02 1.00 22.34
N LYS A 43 24.74 1.78 21.52
CA LYS A 43 25.60 1.26 20.45
C LYS A 43 26.74 0.33 20.92
N ASP A 44 27.17 0.44 22.17
CA ASP A 44 28.14 -0.47 22.80
C ASP A 44 27.54 -1.82 23.22
N ARG A 45 26.21 -1.98 23.15
CA ARG A 45 25.47 -3.16 23.65
C ARG A 45 24.82 -4.00 22.54
N LYS A 46 25.49 -4.13 21.39
CA LYS A 46 25.00 -4.93 20.24
C LYS A 46 24.65 -6.36 20.62
N GLN A 47 25.50 -7.00 21.42
CA GLN A 47 25.34 -8.40 21.81
C GLN A 47 24.09 -8.61 22.70
N GLU A 48 23.84 -7.71 23.66
CA GLU A 48 22.64 -7.74 24.50
C GLU A 48 21.35 -7.61 23.66
N ALA A 49 21.37 -6.78 22.61
CA ALA A 49 20.22 -6.61 21.71
C ALA A 49 19.94 -7.90 20.91
N ILE A 50 20.99 -8.57 20.43
CA ILE A 50 20.88 -9.85 19.72
C ILE A 50 20.34 -10.94 20.64
N GLU A 51 20.89 -11.07 21.85
CA GLU A 51 20.48 -12.08 22.83
C GLU A 51 19.03 -11.88 23.27
N TRP A 52 18.64 -10.64 23.55
CA TRP A 52 17.26 -10.33 23.89
C TRP A 52 16.30 -10.69 22.76
N THR A 53 16.65 -10.38 21.51
CA THR A 53 15.83 -10.70 20.34
C THR A 53 15.68 -12.21 20.15
N ARG A 54 16.79 -12.95 20.25
CA ARG A 54 16.79 -14.42 20.15
C ARG A 54 15.89 -15.05 21.21
N LYS A 55 16.02 -14.60 22.47
CA LYS A 55 15.17 -15.07 23.57
C LYS A 55 13.69 -14.78 23.29
N LYS A 56 13.36 -13.58 22.81
CA LYS A 56 11.97 -13.22 22.50
C LYS A 56 11.36 -14.04 21.37
N ILE A 57 12.15 -14.38 20.34
CA ILE A 57 11.70 -15.27 19.27
C ILE A 57 11.35 -16.65 19.84
N LEU A 58 12.20 -17.21 20.70
CA LEU A 58 11.97 -18.52 21.32
C LEU A 58 10.74 -18.55 22.25
N GLU A 59 10.44 -17.43 22.91
CA GLU A 59 9.28 -17.30 23.81
C GLU A 59 7.95 -17.12 23.06
N THR A 60 7.98 -16.81 21.76
CA THR A 60 6.78 -16.47 20.99
C THR A 60 6.25 -17.70 20.27
N GLN A 61 4.97 -18.05 20.49
CA GLN A 61 4.31 -19.19 19.81
C GLN A 61 3.95 -18.90 18.35
N GLU A 62 3.91 -17.64 17.94
CA GLU A 62 3.60 -17.18 16.59
C GLU A 62 4.88 -16.93 15.78
N GLN A 63 4.80 -17.08 14.44
CA GLN A 63 5.87 -16.68 13.52
C GLN A 63 5.97 -15.15 13.41
N ILE A 64 6.44 -14.51 14.49
CA ILE A 64 6.64 -13.07 14.54
C ILE A 64 8.06 -12.72 14.09
N LEU A 65 8.16 -11.87 13.07
CA LEU A 65 9.44 -11.36 12.62
C LEU A 65 9.93 -10.22 13.52
N PHE A 66 11.19 -10.34 13.94
CA PHE A 66 11.92 -9.27 14.63
C PHE A 66 13.06 -8.77 13.75
N SER A 67 13.26 -7.45 13.77
CA SER A 67 14.38 -6.77 13.13
C SER A 67 15.14 -5.94 14.16
N ILE A 68 16.47 -5.90 14.04
CA ILE A 68 17.34 -5.00 14.77
C ILE A 68 17.85 -3.97 13.77
N VAL A 69 17.54 -2.69 13.99
CA VAL A 69 18.04 -1.58 13.17
C VAL A 69 19.24 -0.95 13.87
N GLU A 70 20.37 -0.90 13.17
CA GLU A 70 21.59 -0.21 13.55
C GLU A 70 21.45 1.28 13.22
N GLU A 71 21.30 2.08 14.28
CA GLU A 71 21.16 3.52 14.26
C GLU A 71 22.50 4.17 14.69
N PRO A 72 22.75 5.46 14.39
CA PRO A 72 24.01 6.11 14.73
C PRO A 72 24.41 5.99 16.20
N GLN A 73 23.44 5.91 17.11
CA GLN A 73 23.66 5.89 18.57
C GLN A 73 23.08 4.64 19.28
N ALA A 74 22.39 3.74 18.57
CA ALA A 74 21.63 2.67 19.19
C ALA A 74 21.42 1.46 18.29
N PHE A 75 21.06 0.34 18.91
CA PHE A 75 20.41 -0.80 18.27
C PHE A 75 18.95 -0.83 18.70
N THR A 76 18.03 -0.56 17.77
CA THR A 76 16.60 -0.56 18.06
C THR A 76 15.94 -1.82 17.50
N ILE A 77 15.22 -2.53 18.36
CA ILE A 77 14.51 -3.77 18.05
C ILE A 77 13.07 -3.44 17.70
N TRP A 78 12.64 -3.97 16.55
CA TRP A 78 11.35 -3.76 15.94
C TRP A 78 10.65 -5.10 15.78
N ARG A 79 9.35 -5.13 16.10
CA ARG A 79 8.50 -6.32 16.01
C ARG A 79 7.44 -6.12 14.94
N GLN A 80 7.32 -7.09 14.03
CA GLN A 80 6.24 -7.13 13.06
C GLN A 80 4.92 -7.36 13.78
N ASP A 81 3.89 -6.61 13.39
CA ASP A 81 2.55 -6.80 13.92
C ASP A 81 1.55 -6.51 12.79
N SER A 82 0.85 -7.56 12.35
CA SER A 82 -0.10 -7.51 11.23
C SER A 82 -1.31 -6.61 11.50
N ARG A 83 -1.52 -6.19 12.75
CA ARG A 83 -2.59 -5.27 13.15
C ARG A 83 -2.19 -3.81 13.04
N LEU A 84 -0.94 -3.52 12.73
CA LEU A 84 -0.48 -2.15 12.54
C LEU A 84 -1.03 -1.58 11.24
N LYS A 85 -1.46 -0.32 11.30
CA LYS A 85 -1.77 0.52 10.15
C LYS A 85 -0.87 1.75 10.18
N TYR A 86 -0.66 2.45 9.06
CA TYR A 86 0.01 3.74 9.13
C TYR A 86 -0.84 4.76 9.89
N ALA A 87 -0.17 5.68 10.58
CA ALA A 87 -0.83 6.80 11.28
C ALA A 87 -0.73 8.14 10.50
N GLY A 88 -0.04 8.16 9.36
CA GLY A 88 -0.06 9.28 8.43
C GLY A 88 -1.24 9.15 7.46
N ASP A 89 -1.59 10.24 6.76
CA ASP A 89 -2.58 10.18 5.69
C ASP A 89 -2.21 9.09 4.69
N ALA A 90 -3.20 8.27 4.33
CA ALA A 90 -3.06 7.27 3.27
C ALA A 90 -2.52 7.88 1.97
N SER A 91 -2.75 9.18 1.75
CA SER A 91 -2.23 9.98 0.63
C SER A 91 -0.71 9.93 0.46
N ILE A 92 0.07 9.82 1.54
CA ILE A 92 1.55 9.79 1.43
C ILE A 92 2.05 8.41 0.99
N GLN A 93 1.27 7.35 1.22
CA GLN A 93 1.56 6.02 0.65
C GLN A 93 1.11 5.93 -0.80
N SER A 94 -0.08 6.44 -1.12
CA SER A 94 -0.60 6.42 -2.47
C SER A 94 0.21 7.33 -3.41
N ASP A 95 0.66 8.51 -2.96
CA ASP A 95 1.58 9.36 -3.74
C ASP A 95 2.87 8.62 -4.11
N ARG A 96 3.47 7.85 -3.18
CA ARG A 96 4.73 7.13 -3.45
C ARG A 96 4.55 5.89 -4.31
N LEU A 97 3.36 5.28 -4.31
CA LEU A 97 3.03 4.21 -5.25
C LEU A 97 2.84 4.79 -6.64
N VAL A 98 2.05 5.86 -6.74
CA VAL A 98 1.82 6.63 -7.97
C VAL A 98 3.15 7.04 -8.61
N ASP A 99 4.10 7.56 -7.81
CA ASP A 99 5.44 7.94 -8.29
C ASP A 99 6.25 6.77 -8.90
N ARG A 100 5.98 5.53 -8.48
CA ARG A 100 6.68 4.33 -8.96
C ARG A 100 5.99 3.68 -10.16
N VAL A 101 4.71 3.96 -10.36
CA VAL A 101 3.91 3.33 -11.40
C VAL A 101 3.98 4.18 -12.66
N ASN A 102 4.56 3.62 -13.72
CA ASN A 102 4.53 4.26 -15.03
C ASN A 102 3.11 4.13 -15.63
N PHE A 103 2.36 5.24 -15.64
CA PHE A 103 0.96 5.27 -16.10
C PHE A 103 0.77 4.79 -17.53
N LYS A 104 1.70 5.12 -18.43
CA LYS A 104 1.64 4.63 -19.82
C LYS A 104 1.69 3.10 -19.86
N ASN A 105 2.58 2.49 -19.09
CA ASN A 105 2.70 1.03 -19.04
C ASN A 105 1.48 0.40 -18.37
N LEU A 106 1.00 0.99 -17.29
CA LEU A 106 -0.20 0.50 -16.59
C LEU A 106 -1.42 0.51 -17.50
N VAL A 107 -1.71 1.63 -18.15
CA VAL A 107 -2.85 1.77 -19.08
C VAL A 107 -2.73 0.80 -20.24
N ASN A 108 -1.54 0.60 -20.78
CA ASN A 108 -1.32 -0.40 -21.81
C ASN A 108 -1.65 -1.80 -21.32
N GLN A 109 -1.24 -2.18 -20.10
CA GLN A 109 -1.56 -3.48 -19.50
C GLN A 109 -3.07 -3.63 -19.25
N MET A 110 -3.74 -2.59 -18.74
CA MET A 110 -5.18 -2.60 -18.53
C MET A 110 -5.96 -2.84 -19.83
N ARG A 111 -5.42 -2.42 -20.99
CA ARG A 111 -6.06 -2.59 -22.30
C ARG A 111 -5.75 -3.92 -23.01
N GLN A 112 -4.77 -4.69 -22.52
CA GLN A 112 -4.44 -5.98 -23.12
C GLN A 112 -5.43 -7.08 -22.69
N PRO A 113 -5.47 -8.23 -23.41
CA PRO A 113 -6.17 -9.43 -22.92
C PRO A 113 -5.68 -9.82 -21.51
N GLY A 114 -6.62 -10.04 -20.59
CA GLY A 114 -6.33 -10.23 -19.15
C GLY A 114 -6.27 -8.93 -18.34
N GLY A 115 -6.47 -7.78 -19.02
CA GLY A 115 -6.73 -6.48 -18.44
C GLY A 115 -8.19 -6.29 -17.99
N VAL A 116 -8.66 -5.06 -18.01
CA VAL A 116 -10.08 -4.73 -17.73
C VAL A 116 -10.96 -5.07 -18.93
N ALA A 117 -12.23 -5.40 -18.68
CA ALA A 117 -13.19 -5.74 -19.74
C ALA A 117 -13.68 -4.48 -20.47
N ILE A 118 -13.07 -4.17 -21.61
CA ILE A 118 -13.44 -3.05 -22.48
C ILE A 118 -14.52 -3.49 -23.45
N GLU A 119 -15.75 -3.00 -23.25
CA GLU A 119 -16.93 -3.43 -24.00
C GLU A 119 -17.93 -2.28 -24.16
N ASP A 120 -18.83 -2.41 -25.13
CA ASP A 120 -19.97 -1.50 -25.29
C ASP A 120 -21.05 -1.84 -24.27
N ARG A 121 -21.38 -0.90 -23.39
CA ARG A 121 -22.38 -1.12 -22.32
C ARG A 121 -23.59 -0.19 -22.49
N ARG A 122 -24.79 -0.70 -22.21
CA ARG A 122 -26.04 0.07 -22.28
C ARG A 122 -26.57 0.38 -20.90
N TYR A 123 -26.89 1.65 -20.65
CA TYR A 123 -27.50 2.11 -19.40
C TYR A 123 -28.45 3.29 -19.67
N ASN A 124 -29.65 3.26 -19.06
CA ASN A 124 -30.72 4.24 -19.24
C ASN A 124 -30.95 4.64 -20.71
N LEU A 125 -31.20 3.63 -21.57
CA LEU A 125 -31.44 3.76 -23.01
C LEU A 125 -30.27 4.33 -23.83
N LYS A 126 -29.14 4.70 -23.21
CA LYS A 126 -27.92 5.16 -23.87
C LYS A 126 -26.89 4.04 -23.96
N THR A 127 -26.19 3.95 -25.09
CA THR A 127 -25.04 3.06 -25.28
C THR A 127 -23.76 3.84 -25.07
N TYR A 128 -22.86 3.29 -24.26
CA TYR A 128 -21.53 3.80 -23.97
C TYR A 128 -20.52 2.86 -24.62
N PRO A 129 -19.95 3.21 -25.78
CA PRO A 129 -19.00 2.34 -26.44
C PRO A 129 -17.66 2.28 -25.70
N SER A 130 -16.96 1.15 -25.85
CA SER A 130 -15.57 0.94 -25.43
C SER A 130 -15.28 1.44 -24.01
N CYS A 131 -16.14 1.06 -23.05
CA CYS A 131 -15.98 1.44 -21.66
C CYS A 131 -15.58 0.24 -20.79
N PHE A 132 -15.21 0.50 -19.55
CA PHE A 132 -14.95 -0.51 -18.52
C PHE A 132 -15.58 -0.08 -17.20
N VAL A 133 -15.76 -1.02 -16.27
CA VAL A 133 -16.40 -0.78 -14.98
C VAL A 133 -15.37 -0.41 -13.91
N GLY A 134 -15.62 0.64 -13.13
CA GLY A 134 -14.72 1.09 -12.06
C GLY A 134 -14.38 0.00 -11.05
N ARG A 135 -15.38 -0.73 -10.55
CA ARG A 135 -15.19 -1.87 -9.65
C ARG A 135 -14.29 -2.98 -10.20
N GLU A 136 -14.44 -3.30 -11.48
CA GLU A 136 -13.60 -4.29 -12.14
C GLU A 136 -12.16 -3.80 -12.27
N ALA A 137 -11.98 -2.51 -12.59
CA ALA A 137 -10.66 -1.89 -12.64
C ALA A 137 -9.96 -1.88 -11.27
N VAL A 138 -10.68 -1.56 -10.18
CA VAL A 138 -10.15 -1.63 -8.81
C VAL A 138 -9.70 -3.05 -8.48
N SER A 139 -10.57 -4.04 -8.72
CA SER A 139 -10.26 -5.45 -8.48
C SER A 139 -9.02 -5.90 -9.26
N TRP A 140 -8.91 -5.49 -10.52
CA TRP A 140 -7.77 -5.80 -11.38
C TRP A 140 -6.47 -5.14 -10.89
N MET A 141 -6.51 -3.85 -10.51
CA MET A 141 -5.33 -3.13 -10.01
C MET A 141 -4.82 -3.73 -8.70
N MET A 142 -5.72 -4.09 -7.78
CA MET A 142 -5.37 -4.77 -6.53
C MET A 142 -4.63 -6.09 -6.79
N GLN A 143 -5.13 -6.89 -7.74
CA GLN A 143 -4.53 -8.19 -8.06
C GLN A 143 -3.19 -8.05 -8.80
N THR A 144 -3.13 -7.20 -9.82
CA THR A 144 -1.95 -7.03 -10.67
C THR A 144 -0.80 -6.34 -9.94
N LEU A 145 -1.11 -5.31 -9.15
CA LEU A 145 -0.10 -4.50 -8.47
C LEU A 145 0.15 -4.93 -7.02
N GLN A 146 -0.68 -5.84 -6.47
CA GLN A 146 -0.64 -6.26 -5.06
C GLN A 146 -0.77 -5.07 -4.09
N ILE A 147 -1.71 -4.16 -4.39
CA ILE A 147 -1.95 -2.93 -3.63
C ILE A 147 -3.25 -3.02 -2.83
N SER A 148 -3.42 -2.11 -1.86
CA SER A 148 -4.66 -2.03 -1.08
C SER A 148 -5.83 -1.53 -1.93
N HIS A 149 -7.04 -1.70 -1.40
CA HIS A 149 -8.26 -1.18 -2.04
C HIS A 149 -8.23 0.34 -2.13
N GLU A 150 -7.82 0.99 -1.05
CA GLU A 150 -7.67 2.45 -0.99
C GLU A 150 -6.64 2.96 -1.99
N ASP A 151 -5.47 2.30 -2.09
CA ASP A 151 -4.43 2.67 -3.06
C ASP A 151 -4.91 2.52 -4.51
N ALA A 152 -5.74 1.52 -4.81
CA ALA A 152 -6.30 1.30 -6.15
C ALA A 152 -7.30 2.40 -6.54
N ILE A 153 -8.10 2.88 -5.58
CA ILE A 153 -8.99 4.02 -5.80
C ILE A 153 -8.18 5.30 -6.05
N ASP A 154 -7.18 5.57 -5.22
CA ASP A 154 -6.31 6.75 -5.37
C ASP A 154 -5.55 6.74 -6.70
N LEU A 155 -4.99 5.58 -7.09
CA LEU A 155 -4.32 5.40 -8.38
C LEU A 155 -5.27 5.65 -9.56
N GLY A 156 -6.49 5.11 -9.48
CA GLY A 156 -7.51 5.36 -10.49
C GLY A 156 -7.93 6.84 -10.56
N GLN A 157 -8.07 7.52 -9.42
CA GLN A 157 -8.33 8.96 -9.41
C GLN A 157 -7.20 9.72 -10.10
N LYS A 158 -5.96 9.35 -9.82
CA LYS A 158 -4.79 9.99 -10.43
C LYS A 158 -4.71 9.77 -11.94
N LEU A 159 -5.09 8.59 -12.44
CA LEU A 159 -5.21 8.33 -13.88
C LEU A 159 -6.27 9.24 -14.54
N ILE A 160 -7.35 9.59 -13.83
CA ILE A 160 -8.34 10.57 -14.32
C ILE A 160 -7.76 11.99 -14.34
N ASP A 161 -7.11 12.39 -13.24
CA ASP A 161 -6.54 13.73 -13.10
C ASP A 161 -5.49 14.00 -14.19
N ASP A 162 -4.66 13.00 -14.48
CA ASP A 162 -3.60 13.03 -15.50
C ASP A 162 -4.09 12.67 -16.91
N LYS A 163 -5.41 12.57 -17.12
CA LYS A 163 -6.07 12.39 -18.42
C LYS A 163 -5.71 11.11 -19.17
N TRP A 164 -5.44 10.02 -18.45
CA TRP A 164 -5.30 8.69 -19.04
C TRP A 164 -6.65 8.01 -19.27
N MET A 165 -7.65 8.36 -18.46
CA MET A 165 -9.01 7.87 -18.56
C MET A 165 -9.99 8.91 -18.01
N HIS A 166 -11.29 8.72 -18.24
CA HIS A 166 -12.34 9.60 -17.73
C HIS A 166 -13.63 8.82 -17.46
N HIS A 167 -14.50 9.35 -16.60
CA HIS A 167 -15.86 8.84 -16.47
C HIS A 167 -16.65 9.16 -17.75
N VAL A 168 -17.48 8.24 -18.26
CA VAL A 168 -18.15 8.41 -19.56
C VAL A 168 -19.12 9.60 -19.66
N THR A 169 -19.47 10.23 -18.53
CA THR A 169 -20.22 11.50 -18.48
C THR A 169 -19.44 12.67 -17.88
N ASP A 170 -18.19 12.45 -17.46
CA ASP A 170 -17.34 13.43 -16.77
C ASP A 170 -17.92 14.00 -15.45
N GLU A 171 -18.97 13.39 -14.90
CA GLU A 171 -19.65 13.86 -13.68
C GLU A 171 -19.14 13.24 -12.38
N HIS A 172 -18.32 12.18 -12.45
CA HIS A 172 -17.91 11.41 -11.28
C HIS A 172 -16.39 11.27 -11.16
N PRO A 173 -15.84 11.35 -9.93
CA PRO A 173 -14.48 10.91 -9.64
C PRO A 173 -14.38 9.38 -9.80
N PHE A 174 -13.16 8.85 -9.73
CA PHE A 174 -12.96 7.40 -9.76
C PHE A 174 -13.52 6.73 -8.50
N ARG A 175 -14.28 5.65 -8.67
CA ARG A 175 -14.91 4.91 -7.57
C ARG A 175 -14.97 3.41 -7.85
N ASP A 176 -14.89 2.63 -6.78
CA ASP A 176 -15.20 1.18 -6.76
C ASP A 176 -16.72 0.92 -6.83
N GLU A 177 -17.33 1.37 -7.92
CA GLU A 177 -18.76 1.28 -8.17
C GLU A 177 -19.03 0.75 -9.58
N TYR A 178 -20.30 0.45 -9.86
CA TYR A 178 -20.76 0.13 -11.21
C TYR A 178 -20.92 1.41 -12.04
N LEU A 179 -19.82 2.14 -12.19
CA LEU A 179 -19.69 3.34 -13.02
C LEU A 179 -18.80 3.02 -14.21
N PHE A 180 -19.06 3.70 -15.33
CA PHE A 180 -18.36 3.43 -16.58
C PHE A 180 -17.27 4.46 -16.83
N TYR A 181 -16.11 3.97 -17.22
CA TYR A 181 -14.95 4.77 -17.55
C TYR A 181 -14.43 4.39 -18.94
N ARG A 182 -13.70 5.30 -19.57
CA ARG A 182 -13.09 5.10 -20.88
C ARG A 182 -11.66 5.61 -20.86
N PHE A 183 -10.76 4.91 -21.53
CA PHE A 183 -9.40 5.40 -21.72
C PHE A 183 -9.39 6.57 -22.72
N GLU A 184 -8.56 7.57 -22.49
CA GLU A 184 -8.49 8.75 -23.36
C GLU A 184 -7.99 8.39 -24.78
N LEU A 185 -7.27 7.28 -24.93
CA LEU A 185 -6.82 6.75 -26.22
C LEU A 185 -7.95 6.13 -27.07
N ASP A 186 -9.09 5.82 -26.45
CA ASP A 186 -10.24 5.15 -27.09
C ASP A 186 -11.40 6.13 -27.36
N LYS A 187 -11.11 7.43 -27.30
CA LYS A 187 -12.08 8.52 -27.53
C LYS A 187 -12.38 8.74 -29.00
#